data_AF-A0A9E0XQ89-F1
#
_entry.id   AF-A0A9E0XQ89-F1
#
_cell.length_a   1.000
_cell.length_b   1.000
_cell.length_c   1.000
_cell.angle_alpha   90.00
_cell.angle_beta   90.00
_cell.angle_gamma   90.00
#
_symmetry.space_group_name_H-M   'P 1'
#
loop_
_entity.id
_entity.type
_entity.pdbx_description
1 polymer ?
#
loop_
_entity_poly.entity_id
_entity_poly.type
_entity_poly.pdbx_seq_one_letter_code
_entity_poly.pdbx_strand_id
1 'polypeptide(L)'
;MNALTIIQKATADGVNLNLSKSGRLKATGDEKAVNRWLPTIRKQRAGIVAALREAANDTSIRSFWWLIHFIDRDPLEASFCPVVDHGGALAAYPDAVAAEPIHEHQQRASTEAEEAELRRLVGAIYPGDTEADRTEALAAALDDPDDALTCYRAIAAERGLTVAPEARTEKSSDRRQAED
;
A
#
# COMPACT_ATOMS: atom_id res chain seq x y z
N MET A 1 -15.04 -17.31 -10.94
CA MET A 1 -14.11 -16.41 -10.22
C MET A 1 -14.82 -15.98 -8.95
N ASN A 2 -14.20 -16.18 -7.77
CA ASN A 2 -14.82 -15.83 -6.49
C ASN A 2 -14.60 -14.34 -6.17
N ALA A 3 -15.29 -13.83 -5.15
CA ALA A 3 -15.25 -12.41 -4.78
C ALA A 3 -13.85 -11.92 -4.40
N LEU A 4 -13.10 -12.71 -3.62
CA LEU A 4 -11.75 -12.36 -3.17
C LEU A 4 -10.76 -12.25 -4.34
N THR A 5 -10.82 -13.20 -5.28
CA THR A 5 -10.01 -13.17 -6.50
C THR A 5 -10.35 -11.97 -7.38
N ILE A 6 -11.61 -11.50 -7.38
CA ILE A 6 -11.99 -10.28 -8.11
C ILE A 6 -11.40 -9.04 -7.45
N ILE A 7 -11.46 -8.95 -6.12
CA ILE A 7 -10.86 -7.84 -5.37
C ILE A 7 -9.35 -7.78 -5.63
N GLN A 8 -8.64 -8.90 -5.45
CA GLN A 8 -7.18 -8.98 -5.66
C GLN A 8 -6.76 -8.59 -7.07
N LYS A 9 -7.45 -9.12 -8.09
CA LYS A 9 -7.13 -8.83 -9.49
C LYS A 9 -7.50 -7.41 -9.90
N ALA A 10 -8.61 -6.87 -9.39
CA ALA A 10 -8.97 -5.48 -9.61
C ALA A 10 -7.92 -4.55 -9.00
N THR A 11 -7.45 -4.84 -7.78
CA THR A 11 -6.39 -4.08 -7.11
C THR A 11 -5.07 -4.14 -7.90
N ALA A 12 -4.66 -5.33 -8.36
CA ALA A 12 -3.46 -5.49 -9.20
C ALA A 12 -3.54 -4.69 -10.52
N ASP A 13 -4.75 -4.48 -11.02
CA ASP A 13 -5.06 -3.68 -12.21
C ASP A 13 -5.23 -2.18 -11.92
N GLY A 14 -4.97 -1.72 -10.68
CA GLY A 14 -5.09 -0.33 -10.25
C GLY A 14 -6.52 0.11 -9.91
N VAL A 15 -7.45 -0.83 -9.72
CA VAL A 15 -8.84 -0.56 -9.30
C VAL A 15 -9.04 -0.99 -7.86
N ASN A 16 -9.12 -0.02 -6.96
CA ASN A 16 -9.43 -0.25 -5.55
C ASN A 16 -10.95 -0.35 -5.34
N LEU A 17 -11.40 -1.38 -4.63
CA LEU A 17 -12.80 -1.65 -4.29
C LEU A 17 -13.03 -1.46 -2.80
N ASN A 18 -13.75 -0.41 -2.43
CA ASN A 18 -14.04 -0.08 -1.03
C ASN A 18 -15.53 0.05 -0.76
N LEU A 19 -15.92 -0.12 0.49
CA LEU A 19 -17.28 0.20 0.95
C LEU A 19 -17.31 1.62 1.49
N SER A 20 -18.30 2.41 1.08
CA SER A 20 -18.62 3.66 1.75
C SER A 20 -19.27 3.41 3.12
N LYS A 21 -19.34 4.45 3.97
CA LYS A 21 -20.02 4.41 5.27
C LYS A 21 -21.46 3.86 5.22
N SER A 22 -22.16 4.02 4.08
CA SER A 22 -23.52 3.46 3.88
C SER A 22 -23.53 2.03 3.34
N GLY A 23 -22.38 1.37 3.24
CA GLY A 23 -22.22 0.02 2.69
C GLY A 23 -22.27 -0.05 1.16
N ARG A 24 -22.25 1.10 0.45
CA ARG A 24 -22.20 1.11 -1.01
C ARG A 24 -20.78 0.84 -1.51
N LEU A 25 -20.65 -0.16 -2.38
CA LEU A 25 -19.42 -0.47 -3.11
C LEU A 25 -19.02 0.70 -4.02
N LYS A 26 -17.78 1.17 -3.86
CA LYS A 26 -17.11 2.14 -4.70
C LYS A 26 -15.92 1.47 -5.37
N ALA A 27 -15.71 1.80 -6.64
CA ALA A 27 -14.50 1.45 -7.38
C ALA A 27 -13.77 2.75 -7.71
N THR A 28 -12.49 2.82 -7.36
CA THR A 28 -11.63 3.99 -7.60
C THR A 28 -10.35 3.54 -8.27
N GLY A 29 -9.86 4.28 -9.25
CA GLY A 29 -8.71 3.91 -10.05
C GLY A 29 -8.74 4.64 -11.40
N ASP A 30 -7.83 4.27 -12.30
CA ASP A 30 -7.87 4.72 -13.69
C ASP A 30 -9.25 4.45 -14.33
N GLU A 31 -9.80 5.43 -15.03
CA GLU A 31 -11.17 5.34 -15.58
C GLU A 31 -11.32 4.16 -16.56
N LYS A 32 -10.30 3.88 -17.37
CA LYS A 32 -10.35 2.74 -18.31
C LYS A 32 -10.27 1.42 -17.55
N ALA A 33 -9.45 1.34 -16.50
CA ALA A 33 -9.38 0.17 -15.63
C ALA A 33 -10.70 -0.07 -14.90
N VAL A 34 -11.30 0.97 -14.30
CA VAL A 34 -12.60 0.89 -13.65
C VAL A 34 -13.69 0.44 -14.63
N ASN A 35 -13.73 1.04 -15.83
CA ASN A 35 -14.70 0.68 -16.86
C ASN A 35 -14.55 -0.78 -17.35
N ARG A 36 -13.32 -1.29 -17.42
CA ARG A 36 -13.04 -2.71 -17.72
C ARG A 36 -13.60 -3.64 -16.64
N TRP A 37 -13.48 -3.26 -15.37
CA TRP A 37 -13.92 -4.09 -14.24
C TRP A 37 -15.41 -3.98 -13.90
N LEU A 38 -16.09 -2.90 -14.30
CA LEU A 38 -17.50 -2.62 -13.98
C LEU A 38 -18.47 -3.80 -14.25
N PRO A 39 -18.42 -4.51 -15.41
CA PRO A 39 -19.32 -5.64 -15.66
C PRO A 39 -19.14 -6.79 -14.66
N THR A 40 -17.88 -7.12 -14.35
CA THR A 40 -17.52 -8.18 -13.39
C THR A 40 -17.94 -7.79 -11.97
N ILE A 41 -17.68 -6.55 -11.57
CA ILE A 41 -18.09 -5.99 -10.27
C ILE A 41 -19.61 -6.06 -10.11
N ARG A 42 -20.37 -5.63 -11.12
CA ARG A 42 -21.84 -5.67 -11.10
C ARG A 42 -22.37 -7.08 -10.96
N LYS A 43 -21.80 -8.04 -11.69
CA LYS A 43 -22.19 -9.46 -11.64
C LYS A 43 -21.91 -10.13 -10.30
N GLN A 44 -20.88 -9.68 -9.57
CA GLN A 44 -20.42 -10.31 -8.32
C GLN A 44 -20.58 -9.41 -7.09
N ARG A 45 -21.37 -8.33 -7.23
CA ARG A 45 -21.51 -7.26 -6.23
C ARG A 45 -21.76 -7.76 -4.81
N ALA A 46 -22.72 -8.67 -4.64
CA ALA A 46 -23.09 -9.16 -3.31
C ALA A 46 -21.92 -9.91 -2.64
N GLY A 47 -21.22 -10.76 -3.40
CA GLY A 47 -20.05 -11.49 -2.89
C GLY A 47 -18.89 -10.56 -2.57
N ILE A 48 -18.63 -9.55 -3.41
CA ILE A 48 -17.59 -8.54 -3.17
C ILE A 48 -17.90 -7.74 -1.90
N VAL A 49 -19.16 -7.30 -1.72
CA VAL A 49 -19.58 -6.58 -0.51
C VAL A 49 -19.42 -7.46 0.74
N ALA A 50 -19.78 -8.74 0.67
CA ALA A 50 -19.61 -9.66 1.79
C ALA A 50 -18.13 -9.86 2.15
N ALA A 51 -17.27 -10.11 1.17
CA ALA A 51 -15.83 -10.27 1.39
C ALA A 51 -15.17 -9.01 1.95
N LEU A 52 -15.56 -7.82 1.47
CA LEU A 52 -15.06 -6.56 2.01
C LEU A 52 -15.53 -6.30 3.45
N ARG A 53 -16.75 -6.73 3.81
CA ARG A 53 -17.23 -6.68 5.19
C ARG A 53 -16.50 -7.66 6.09
N GLU A 54 -16.25 -8.87 5.60
CA GLU A 54 -15.51 -9.88 6.35
C GLU A 54 -14.08 -9.41 6.63
N ALA A 55 -13.39 -8.86 5.61
CA ALA A 55 -12.07 -8.27 5.79
C ALA A 55 -12.07 -7.08 6.76
N ALA A 56 -13.10 -6.23 6.73
CA ALA A 56 -13.24 -5.12 7.68
C ALA A 56 -13.56 -5.58 9.12
N ASN A 57 -14.12 -6.77 9.29
CA ASN A 57 -14.46 -7.36 10.59
C ASN A 57 -13.52 -8.52 10.94
N ASP A 58 -12.34 -8.60 10.30
CA ASP A 58 -11.38 -9.65 10.59
C ASP A 58 -10.82 -9.44 11.99
N THR A 59 -11.37 -10.19 12.94
CA THR A 59 -11.00 -10.15 14.35
C THR A 59 -9.59 -10.67 14.61
N SER A 60 -8.93 -11.27 13.62
CA SER A 60 -7.55 -11.71 13.73
C SER A 60 -6.54 -10.56 13.59
N ILE A 61 -6.97 -9.39 13.09
CA ILE A 61 -6.11 -8.21 12.94
C ILE A 61 -5.74 -7.68 14.32
N ARG A 62 -4.43 -7.51 14.54
CA ARG A 62 -3.83 -6.92 15.74
C ARG A 62 -3.10 -5.64 15.35
N SER A 63 -3.37 -4.54 16.05
CA SER A 63 -2.69 -3.25 15.83
C SER A 63 -2.45 -2.53 17.15
N PHE A 64 -1.39 -1.73 17.20
CA PHE A 64 -1.16 -0.78 18.29
C PHE A 64 -1.90 0.54 18.02
N TRP A 65 -2.42 0.77 16.82
CA TRP A 65 -3.04 2.03 16.40
C TRP A 65 -4.34 1.79 15.63
N TRP A 66 -5.41 2.43 16.08
CA TRP A 66 -6.78 2.21 15.62
C TRP A 66 -7.52 3.53 15.41
N LEU A 67 -8.38 3.59 14.41
CA LEU A 67 -9.37 4.63 14.20
C LEU A 67 -10.73 4.12 14.70
N ILE A 68 -11.20 4.68 15.80
CA ILE A 68 -12.43 4.29 16.48
C ILE A 68 -13.57 5.18 16.02
N HIS A 69 -14.64 4.59 15.49
CA HIS A 69 -15.80 5.32 14.98
C HIS A 69 -16.95 5.33 15.97
N PHE A 70 -17.61 6.48 16.07
CA PHE A 70 -18.80 6.71 16.90
C PHE A 70 -19.98 7.16 16.02
N ILE A 71 -21.19 7.09 16.55
CA ILE A 71 -22.40 7.57 15.85
C ILE A 71 -22.51 9.10 15.93
N ASP A 72 -22.16 9.66 17.09
CA ASP A 72 -22.49 11.01 17.51
C ASP A 72 -21.29 11.95 17.61
N ARG A 73 -20.07 11.45 17.35
CA ARG A 73 -18.85 12.24 17.34
C ARG A 73 -17.85 11.81 16.26
N ASP A 74 -16.87 12.68 16.05
CA ASP A 74 -15.78 12.42 15.11
C ASP A 74 -14.98 11.17 15.50
N PRO A 75 -14.41 10.45 14.50
CA PRO A 75 -13.56 9.30 14.76
C PRO A 75 -12.35 9.66 15.63
N LEU A 76 -11.98 8.77 16.53
CA LEU A 76 -10.85 8.92 17.44
C LEU A 76 -9.69 8.02 17.02
N GLU A 77 -8.51 8.60 16.85
CA GLU A 77 -7.28 7.81 16.76
C GLU A 77 -6.84 7.38 18.16
N ALA A 78 -6.72 6.08 18.39
CA ALA A 78 -6.39 5.48 19.66
C ALA A 78 -5.16 4.57 19.54
N SER A 79 -4.18 4.81 20.40
CA SER A 79 -2.99 3.96 20.53
C SER A 79 -3.12 3.03 21.73
N PHE A 80 -2.69 1.78 21.58
CA PHE A 80 -2.80 0.72 22.58
C PHE A 80 -1.44 0.10 22.87
N CYS A 81 -1.11 -0.05 24.17
CA CYS A 81 0.05 -0.79 24.65
C CYS A 81 -0.38 -1.69 25.83
N PRO A 82 -0.34 -3.03 25.69
CA PRO A 82 0.13 -3.79 24.52
C PRO A 82 -0.81 -3.70 23.31
N VAL A 83 -0.35 -4.22 22.16
CA VAL A 83 -1.14 -4.40 20.93
C VAL A 83 -2.43 -5.17 21.22
N VAL A 84 -3.56 -4.64 20.77
CA VAL A 84 -4.89 -5.26 20.89
C VAL A 84 -5.39 -5.76 19.54
N ASP A 85 -6.30 -6.74 19.56
CA ASP A 85 -7.08 -7.13 18.40
C ASP A 85 -8.29 -6.21 18.20
N HIS A 86 -8.99 -6.36 17.06
CA HIS A 86 -10.18 -5.56 16.74
C HIS A 86 -11.25 -5.60 17.85
N GLY A 87 -11.47 -6.77 18.45
CA GLY A 87 -12.40 -6.94 19.56
C GLY A 87 -11.97 -6.20 20.82
N GLY A 88 -10.67 -6.24 21.13
CA GLY A 88 -10.06 -5.48 22.23
C GLY A 88 -10.15 -3.97 22.02
N ALA A 89 -9.98 -3.49 20.78
CA ALA A 89 -10.14 -2.08 20.45
C ALA A 89 -11.59 -1.61 20.67
N LEU A 90 -12.59 -2.38 20.23
CA LEU A 90 -14.01 -2.09 20.48
C LEU A 90 -14.39 -2.20 21.96
N ALA A 91 -13.85 -3.19 22.68
CA ALA A 91 -14.13 -3.36 24.10
C ALA A 91 -13.64 -2.18 24.97
N ALA A 92 -12.58 -1.50 24.53
CA ALA A 92 -12.07 -0.30 25.20
C ALA A 92 -12.97 0.93 25.02
N TYR A 93 -13.82 0.93 23.99
CA TYR A 93 -14.75 2.03 23.66
C TYR A 93 -16.16 1.46 23.44
N PRO A 94 -16.95 1.22 24.50
CA PRO A 94 -18.26 0.54 24.40
C PRO A 94 -19.32 1.27 23.56
N ASP A 95 -19.13 2.57 23.35
CA ASP A 95 -19.92 3.44 22.47
C ASP A 95 -19.47 3.41 21.00
N ALA A 96 -18.36 2.73 20.70
CA ALA A 96 -17.85 2.60 19.34
C ALA A 96 -18.72 1.66 18.49
N VAL A 97 -18.93 2.07 17.24
CA VAL A 97 -19.65 1.28 16.24
C VAL A 97 -18.73 0.55 15.27
N ALA A 98 -17.47 0.96 15.18
CA ALA A 98 -16.43 0.30 14.39
C ALA A 98 -15.04 0.70 14.89
N ALA A 99 -14.06 -0.16 14.64
CA ALA A 99 -12.64 0.11 14.88
C ALA A 99 -11.84 -0.31 13.64
N GLU A 100 -11.29 0.64 12.90
CA GLU A 100 -10.43 0.34 11.76
C GLU A 100 -8.97 0.38 12.22
N PRO A 101 -8.15 -0.65 11.95
CA PRO A 101 -6.72 -0.55 12.21
C PRO A 101 -6.15 0.56 11.32
N ILE A 102 -5.37 1.47 11.90
CA ILE A 102 -4.64 2.46 11.11
C ILE A 102 -3.41 1.75 10.57
N HIS A 103 -3.49 1.36 9.31
CA HIS A 103 -2.34 0.90 8.54
C HIS A 103 -1.65 2.15 8.00
N GLU A 104 -0.40 2.39 8.38
CA GLU A 104 0.30 3.62 7.99
C GLU A 104 0.33 3.83 6.47
N HIS A 105 0.31 2.80 5.62
CA HIS A 105 0.27 3.02 4.17
C HIS A 105 -0.60 2.02 3.39
N GLN A 106 -1.46 2.57 2.52
CA GLN A 106 -2.04 1.86 1.40
C GLN A 106 -0.90 1.63 0.38
N GLN A 107 -0.15 0.54 0.56
CA GLN A 107 1.07 0.19 -0.17
C GLN A 107 0.89 0.34 -1.68
N ARG A 108 1.49 1.40 -2.23
CA ARG A 108 1.63 1.57 -3.67
C ARG A 108 2.79 0.71 -4.13
N ALA A 109 2.67 0.09 -5.30
CA ALA A 109 3.81 -0.54 -5.93
C ALA A 109 4.91 0.52 -6.16
N SER A 110 6.15 0.17 -5.84
CA SER A 110 7.32 0.99 -6.14
C SER A 110 7.46 1.17 -7.66
N THR A 111 7.84 2.37 -8.09
CA THR A 111 8.25 2.58 -9.47
C THR A 111 9.67 2.06 -9.69
N GLU A 112 10.04 1.79 -10.94
CA GLU A 112 11.39 1.34 -11.32
C GLU A 112 12.48 2.32 -10.86
N ALA A 113 12.19 3.63 -10.91
CA ALA A 113 13.11 4.67 -10.44
C ALA A 113 13.34 4.64 -8.93
N GLU A 114 12.29 4.34 -8.15
CA GLU A 114 12.35 4.26 -6.70
C GLU A 114 13.06 2.99 -6.24
N GLU A 115 12.81 1.87 -6.91
CA GLU A 115 13.55 0.63 -6.67
C GLU A 115 15.05 0.81 -6.96
N ALA A 116 15.40 1.47 -8.07
CA ALA A 116 16.78 1.78 -8.40
C ALA A 116 17.44 2.70 -7.38
N GLU A 117 16.70 3.65 -6.81
CA GLU A 117 17.18 4.50 -5.72
C GLU A 117 17.37 3.72 -4.41
N LEU A 118 16.38 2.92 -4.00
CA LEU A 118 16.46 2.07 -2.80
C LEU A 118 17.62 1.10 -2.88
N ARG A 119 17.82 0.44 -4.03
CA ARG A 119 18.96 -0.48 -4.25
C ARG A 119 20.31 0.24 -4.06
N ARG A 120 20.45 1.47 -4.53
CA ARG A 120 21.68 2.26 -4.36
C ARG A 120 21.87 2.72 -2.93
N LEU A 121 20.81 3.18 -2.26
CA LEU A 121 20.86 3.60 -0.86
C LEU A 121 21.23 2.44 0.06
N VAL A 122 20.60 1.27 -0.09
CA VAL A 122 20.91 0.06 0.69
C VAL A 122 22.37 -0.36 0.49
N GLY A 123 22.86 -0.37 -0.76
CA GLY A 123 24.26 -0.67 -1.06
C GLY A 123 25.26 0.31 -0.44
N ALA A 124 24.93 1.60 -0.42
CA ALA A 124 25.80 2.64 0.15
C ALA A 124 25.80 2.63 1.69
N ILE A 125 24.65 2.33 2.31
CA ILE A 125 24.48 2.30 3.77
C ILE A 125 25.08 1.03 4.37
N TYR A 126 24.99 -0.09 3.66
CA TYR A 126 25.46 -1.41 4.08
C TYR A 126 26.49 -2.01 3.10
N PRO A 127 27.68 -1.38 2.94
CA PRO A 127 28.69 -1.85 1.99
C PRO A 127 29.35 -3.17 2.41
N GLY A 128 29.28 -3.52 3.69
CA GLY A 128 29.87 -4.76 4.24
C GLY A 128 28.94 -5.98 4.21
N ASP A 129 27.65 -5.78 3.91
CA ASP A 129 26.66 -6.84 3.92
C ASP A 129 26.79 -7.74 2.69
N THR A 130 26.25 -8.96 2.76
CA THR A 130 26.21 -9.81 1.57
C THR A 130 25.14 -9.32 0.59
N GLU A 131 25.24 -9.75 -0.66
CA GLU A 131 24.20 -9.44 -1.64
C GLU A 131 22.84 -10.02 -1.24
N ALA A 132 22.83 -11.16 -0.54
CA ALA A 132 21.61 -11.76 -0.02
C ALA A 132 20.94 -10.84 1.02
N ASP A 133 21.72 -10.34 1.99
CA ASP A 133 21.21 -9.46 3.05
C ASP A 133 20.71 -8.13 2.45
N ARG A 134 21.43 -7.56 1.47
CA ARG A 134 20.96 -6.36 0.75
C ARG A 134 19.70 -6.62 -0.08
N THR A 135 19.56 -7.82 -0.65
CA THR A 135 18.36 -8.21 -1.39
C THR A 135 17.16 -8.34 -0.45
N GLU A 136 17.36 -8.90 0.75
CA GLU A 136 16.34 -8.97 1.80
C GLU A 136 15.92 -7.57 2.27
N ALA A 137 16.89 -6.70 2.55
CA ALA A 137 16.63 -5.31 2.92
C ALA A 137 15.89 -4.54 1.81
N LEU A 138 16.24 -4.79 0.54
CA LEU A 138 15.53 -4.21 -0.59
C LEU A 138 14.10 -4.75 -0.70
N ALA A 139 13.88 -6.06 -0.53
CA ALA A 139 12.54 -6.64 -0.58
C ALA A 139 11.62 -6.05 0.50
N ALA A 140 12.13 -5.85 1.72
CA ALA A 140 11.39 -5.15 2.77
C ALA A 140 11.11 -3.68 2.42
N ALA A 141 12.08 -2.98 1.82
CA ALA A 141 11.92 -1.59 1.39
C ALA A 141 10.89 -1.42 0.27
N LEU A 142 10.70 -2.44 -0.59
CA LEU A 142 9.70 -2.40 -1.65
C LEU A 142 8.28 -2.67 -1.16
N ASP A 143 8.12 -3.20 0.07
CA ASP A 143 6.82 -3.36 0.71
C ASP A 143 6.24 -2.00 1.13
N ASP A 144 7.09 -1.03 1.50
CA ASP A 144 6.73 0.36 1.77
C ASP A 144 7.78 1.34 1.22
N PRO A 145 7.74 1.67 -0.09
CA PRO A 145 8.77 2.48 -0.71
C PRO A 145 8.76 3.94 -0.27
N ASP A 146 7.62 4.48 0.20
CA ASP A 146 7.53 5.88 0.65
C ASP A 146 8.25 6.07 1.99
N ASP A 147 7.99 5.20 2.96
CA ASP A 147 8.66 5.22 4.25
C ASP A 147 10.14 4.84 4.12
N ALA A 148 10.44 3.79 3.34
CA ALA A 148 11.80 3.33 3.14
C ALA A 148 12.69 4.41 2.48
N LEU A 149 12.20 5.11 1.45
CA LEU A 149 12.96 6.19 0.82
C LEU A 149 13.21 7.34 1.80
N THR A 150 12.22 7.70 2.62
CA THR A 150 12.36 8.75 3.64
C THR A 150 13.45 8.38 4.65
N CYS A 151 13.40 7.16 5.18
CA CYS A 151 14.36 6.65 6.15
C CYS A 151 15.78 6.54 5.56
N TYR A 152 15.94 5.87 4.41
CA TYR A 152 17.26 5.66 3.83
C TYR A 152 17.92 6.94 3.32
N ARG A 153 17.15 7.91 2.79
CA ARG A 153 17.69 9.23 2.43
C ARG A 153 18.20 9.98 3.66
N ALA A 154 17.47 9.93 4.78
CA ALA A 154 17.90 10.56 6.03
C ALA A 154 19.20 9.94 6.54
N ILE A 155 19.30 8.61 6.58
CA ILE A 155 20.53 7.91 6.99
C ILE A 155 21.71 8.24 6.06
N ALA A 156 21.48 8.26 4.75
CA ALA A 156 22.51 8.63 3.78
C ALA A 156 22.99 10.07 4.00
N ALA A 157 22.08 11.02 4.25
CA ALA A 157 22.41 12.41 4.54
C ALA A 157 23.21 12.55 5.85
N GLU A 158 22.78 11.88 6.93
CA GLU A 158 23.50 11.87 8.21
C GLU A 158 24.93 11.32 8.08
N ARG A 159 25.12 10.34 7.19
CA ARG A 159 26.43 9.71 6.93
C ARG A 159 27.24 10.43 5.84
N GLY A 160 26.72 11.52 5.26
CA GLY A 160 27.37 12.25 4.16
C GLY A 160 27.51 11.44 2.86
N LEU A 161 26.70 10.40 2.68
CA LEU A 161 26.69 9.54 1.50
C LEU A 161 25.94 10.24 0.37
N THR A 162 26.68 10.71 -0.65
CA THR A 162 26.08 11.35 -1.83
C THR A 162 25.71 10.28 -2.85
N VAL A 163 24.44 9.88 -2.89
CA VAL A 163 23.94 8.94 -3.92
C VAL A 163 23.44 9.76 -5.12
N ALA A 164 24.28 9.91 -6.15
CA ALA A 164 23.97 10.73 -7.33
C ALA A 164 22.76 10.18 -8.09
N PRO A 165 21.75 10.98 -8.51
CA PRO A 165 20.56 10.46 -9.21
C PRO A 165 20.94 9.74 -10.52
N GLU A 166 20.18 8.70 -10.90
CA GLU A 166 20.40 8.01 -12.17
C GLU A 166 20.28 9.02 -13.33
N ALA A 167 21.28 9.02 -14.21
CA ALA A 167 21.27 9.82 -15.41
C ALA A 167 20.07 9.40 -16.27
N ARG A 168 19.17 10.35 -16.56
CA ARG A 168 18.15 10.20 -17.60
C ARG A 168 18.85 9.73 -18.87
N THR A 169 18.66 8.47 -19.23
CA THR A 169 19.03 7.98 -20.56
C THR A 169 18.01 8.57 -21.53
N GLU A 170 18.28 9.80 -21.97
CA GLU A 170 17.68 10.33 -23.18
C GLU A 170 17.99 9.34 -24.30
N LYS A 171 16.95 8.66 -24.79
CA LYS A 171 17.01 7.85 -26.01
C LYS A 171 17.39 8.77 -27.16
N SER A 172 18.69 8.89 -27.41
CA SER A 172 19.25 9.39 -28.66
C SER A 172 18.66 8.55 -29.78
N SER A 173 17.67 9.13 -30.45
CA SER A 173 16.97 8.54 -31.58
C SER A 173 17.88 8.68 -32.79
N ASP A 174 18.88 7.80 -32.89
CA ASP A 174 19.66 7.60 -34.11
C ASP A 174 18.75 6.92 -35.15
N ARG A 175 17.90 7.73 -35.79
CA ARG A 175 17.10 7.30 -36.95
C ARG A 175 17.98 7.44 -38.20
N ARG A 176 18.85 6.46 -38.40
CA ARG A 176 19.29 6.08 -39.74
C ARG A 176 18.12 5.44 -40.49
N GLN A 177 17.62 6.17 -41.48
CA GLN A 177 17.01 5.68 -42.72
C GLN A 177 17.23 6.79 -43.76
N ALA A 178 17.42 6.59 -45.05
CA ALA A 178 17.84 5.51 -45.95
C ALA A 178 17.65 6.15 -47.35
N GLU A 179 18.57 5.88 -48.27
CA GLU A 179 18.35 5.80 -49.73
C GLU A 179 17.68 6.98 -50.45
N ASP A 180 18.48 7.73 -51.23
CA ASP A 180 18.46 7.66 -52.71
C ASP A 180 19.85 8.05 -53.26
#